data_AF-A0A949HV89-F1
#
_entry.id   AF-A0A949HV89-F1
#
_cell.length_a   1.000
_cell.length_b   1.000
_cell.length_c   1.000
_cell.angle_alpha   90.00
_cell.angle_beta   90.00
_cell.angle_gamma   90.00
#
_symmetry.space_group_name_H-M   'P 1'
#
loop_
_entity.id
_entity.type
_entity.pdbx_description
1 polymer ?
#
loop_
_entity_poly.entity_id
_entity_poly.type
_entity_poly.pdbx_seq_one_letter_code
_entity_poly.pdbx_strand_id
1 'polypeptide(L)'
;MNAETSTRIKICPQCGASFACKISGCWCEGLPPLPPVQERDCLCPKCLKIEIENFQSTFGDSAPGFTLIELLVVIAILGILGALLLPALARCKLSAQCAVCQGNLRQLDIATRIYWDDNDGKSFAYEIGPSGTGLLYWFGWIDTHEAEGHRSFDLSKGALYAYLNGSDTRLCPSPVWDSPQFKRKGTNVIFSYGCNSIVFGGPHYKPLKANEIRRPADTALFADAAQVNDFERPASPSNPMFEEWYYVDLETNYSSAFNHPNGHFRHSGRANVGFGDGHVAPEKPVPGSVDTRLPRLDIAQLPPQILSGGD
;
A
#
# COMPACT_ATOMS: atom_id res chain seq x y z
N MET A 1 -24.41 50.87 18.64
CA MET A 1 -25.60 50.37 19.35
C MET A 1 -25.11 49.72 20.63
N ASN A 2 -25.40 50.36 21.77
CA ASN A 2 -24.90 49.96 23.08
C ASN A 2 -25.65 48.70 23.55
N ALA A 3 -24.92 47.61 23.81
CA ALA A 3 -25.48 46.48 24.53
C ALA A 3 -25.61 46.88 26.00
N GLU A 4 -26.83 47.16 26.44
CA GLU A 4 -27.16 47.41 27.84
C GLU A 4 -26.73 46.19 28.68
N THR A 5 -25.81 46.40 29.62
CA THR A 5 -25.45 45.42 30.65
C THR A 5 -26.63 45.22 31.60
N SER A 6 -27.55 44.35 31.23
CA SER A 6 -28.58 43.86 32.15
C SER A 6 -27.89 43.14 33.32
N THR A 7 -28.30 43.43 34.54
CA THR A 7 -27.79 42.77 35.76
C THR A 7 -28.96 41.99 36.35
N ARG A 8 -28.81 40.67 36.52
CA ARG A 8 -29.84 39.82 37.13
C ARG A 8 -29.47 39.51 38.57
N ILE A 9 -30.47 39.50 39.47
CA ILE A 9 -30.29 39.00 40.83
C ILE A 9 -30.54 37.49 40.82
N LYS A 10 -29.57 36.71 41.29
CA LYS A 10 -29.66 35.24 41.45
C LYS A 10 -29.50 34.87 42.92
N ILE A 11 -30.05 33.73 43.32
CA ILE A 11 -29.87 33.15 44.65
C ILE A 11 -28.73 32.13 44.56
N CYS A 12 -27.73 32.26 45.44
CA CYS A 12 -26.63 31.30 45.51
C CYS A 12 -27.14 29.97 46.08
N PRO A 13 -26.93 28.82 45.41
CA PRO A 13 -27.39 27.52 45.89
C PRO A 13 -26.67 27.07 47.17
N GLN A 14 -25.44 27.55 47.38
CA GLN A 14 -24.59 27.11 48.49
C GLN A 14 -24.86 27.87 49.80
N CYS A 15 -25.33 29.12 49.73
CA CYS A 15 -25.56 29.93 50.93
C CYS A 15 -26.91 30.66 50.98
N GLY A 16 -27.75 30.52 49.94
CA GLY A 16 -29.05 31.19 49.84
C GLY A 16 -28.98 32.71 49.65
N ALA A 17 -27.78 33.30 49.50
CA ALA A 17 -27.64 34.75 49.36
C ALA A 17 -28.03 35.22 47.96
N SER A 18 -28.84 36.29 47.89
CA SER A 18 -29.11 37.01 46.64
C SER A 18 -27.90 37.84 46.22
N PHE A 19 -27.45 37.72 44.97
CA PHE A 19 -26.32 38.49 44.44
C PHE A 19 -26.57 38.97 43.00
N ALA A 20 -25.98 40.12 42.67
CA ALA A 20 -26.03 40.69 41.33
C ALA A 20 -25.01 39.98 40.41
N CYS A 21 -25.49 39.33 39.37
CA CYS A 21 -24.68 38.71 38.32
C CYS A 21 -24.63 39.65 37.11
N LYS A 22 -23.45 40.20 36.79
CA LYS A 22 -23.22 41.04 35.61
C LYS A 22 -23.01 40.15 34.38
N ILE A 23 -23.79 40.38 33.33
CA ILE A 23 -23.99 39.45 32.21
C ILE A 23 -22.79 39.41 31.23
N SER A 24 -21.93 40.41 31.16
CA SER A 24 -20.82 40.42 30.20
C SER A 24 -19.71 39.43 30.60
N GLY A 25 -19.70 38.24 29.99
CA GLY A 25 -18.58 37.29 30.07
C GLY A 25 -18.74 36.09 31.02
N CYS A 26 -19.97 35.76 31.44
CA CYS A 26 -20.18 34.57 32.29
C CYS A 26 -20.21 33.28 31.46
N TRP A 27 -19.44 32.26 31.88
CA TRP A 27 -19.27 30.98 31.18
C TRP A 27 -20.58 30.18 30.97
N CYS A 28 -21.65 30.51 31.70
CA CYS A 28 -22.93 29.81 31.63
C CYS A 28 -23.76 30.07 30.36
N GLU A 29 -23.43 31.08 29.54
CA GLU A 29 -24.20 31.42 28.32
C GLU A 29 -23.56 30.96 27.01
N GLY A 30 -22.29 30.50 27.00
CA GLY A 30 -21.59 30.14 25.76
C GLY A 30 -21.83 28.73 25.21
N LEU A 31 -22.46 27.83 25.99
CA LEU A 31 -22.64 26.42 25.65
C LEU A 31 -23.98 25.90 26.21
N PRO A 32 -24.74 25.10 25.46
CA PRO A 32 -26.03 24.59 25.91
C PRO A 32 -25.90 23.76 27.22
N PRO A 33 -26.94 23.77 28.09
CA PRO A 33 -26.98 22.89 29.25
C PRO A 33 -26.95 21.43 28.79
N LEU A 34 -26.06 20.62 29.38
CA LEU A 34 -26.04 19.17 29.19
C LEU A 34 -27.00 18.55 30.22
N PRO A 35 -27.92 17.65 29.81
CA PRO A 35 -28.75 16.90 30.74
C PRO A 35 -27.89 16.12 31.75
N PRO A 36 -28.31 16.00 33.03
CA PRO A 36 -29.66 16.25 33.55
C PRO A 36 -29.86 17.59 34.28
N VAL A 37 -28.90 18.52 34.22
CA VAL A 37 -28.95 19.74 35.07
C VAL A 37 -29.81 20.83 34.40
N GLN A 38 -31.03 21.04 34.93
CA GLN A 38 -32.00 21.98 34.37
C GLN A 38 -31.80 23.45 34.82
N GLU A 39 -31.07 23.73 35.89
CA GLU A 39 -30.66 25.09 36.31
C GLU A 39 -29.15 25.11 36.63
N ARG A 40 -28.36 25.93 35.93
CA ARG A 40 -26.94 26.14 36.24
C ARG A 40 -26.83 27.22 37.31
N ASP A 41 -26.75 26.79 38.56
CA ASP A 41 -26.70 27.69 39.70
C ASP A 41 -25.33 28.38 39.80
N CYS A 42 -25.29 29.70 39.58
CA CYS A 42 -24.09 30.48 39.80
C CYS A 42 -23.83 30.63 41.30
N LEU A 43 -22.60 30.40 41.76
CA LEU A 43 -22.19 30.73 43.13
C LEU A 43 -22.00 32.24 43.28
N CYS A 44 -22.36 32.79 44.45
CA CYS A 44 -22.02 34.17 44.77
C CYS A 44 -20.49 34.32 44.93
N PRO A 45 -19.93 35.52 44.77
CA PRO A 45 -18.48 35.74 44.85
C PRO A 45 -17.83 35.21 46.14
N LYS A 46 -18.56 35.22 47.27
CA LYS A 46 -18.09 34.68 48.54
C LYS A 46 -17.96 33.16 48.52
N CYS A 47 -18.99 32.47 48.04
CA CYS A 47 -19.00 31.01 47.89
C CYS A 47 -17.98 30.55 46.85
N LEU A 48 -17.90 31.23 45.72
CA LEU A 48 -16.91 30.95 44.69
C LEU A 48 -15.47 31.08 45.24
N LYS A 49 -15.21 32.11 46.06
CA LYS A 49 -13.89 32.30 46.69
C LYS A 49 -13.54 31.15 47.63
N ILE A 50 -14.50 30.67 48.43
CA ILE A 50 -14.31 29.52 49.33
C ILE A 50 -14.00 28.25 48.51
N GLU A 51 -14.74 27.99 47.44
CA GLU A 51 -14.45 26.84 46.56
C GLU A 51 -13.08 26.93 45.91
N ILE A 52 -12.66 28.12 45.47
CA ILE A 52 -11.31 28.34 44.91
C ILE A 52 -10.24 28.09 45.97
N GLU A 53 -10.42 28.60 47.20
CA GLU A 53 -9.49 28.40 48.32
C GLU A 53 -9.40 26.92 48.74
N ASN A 54 -10.54 26.21 48.74
CA ASN A 54 -10.58 24.77 48.98
C ASN A 54 -9.91 23.97 47.85
N PHE A 55 -10.10 24.37 46.58
CA PHE A 55 -9.45 23.71 45.46
C PHE A 55 -7.93 23.87 45.55
N GLN A 56 -7.45 25.07 45.89
CA GLN A 56 -6.02 25.34 46.06
C GLN A 56 -5.39 24.53 47.21
N SER A 57 -6.14 24.19 48.26
CA SER A 57 -5.63 23.35 49.35
C SER A 57 -5.52 21.87 48.98
N THR A 58 -6.34 21.36 48.05
CA THR A 58 -6.20 19.99 47.50
C THR A 58 -5.01 19.79 46.56
N PHE A 59 -4.49 20.84 45.93
CA PHE A 59 -3.26 20.77 45.12
C PHE A 59 -2.01 21.21 45.89
N GLY A 60 -2.15 21.46 47.20
CA GLY A 60 -1.07 21.88 48.10
C GLY A 60 -0.15 20.76 48.57
N ASP A 61 -0.52 19.50 48.34
CA ASP A 61 0.42 18.40 48.52
C ASP A 61 1.40 18.40 47.36
N SER A 62 2.62 18.80 47.70
CA SER A 62 3.76 18.92 46.80
C SER A 62 4.13 17.52 46.31
N ALA A 63 3.49 17.06 45.23
CA ALA A 63 4.05 15.99 44.43
C ALA A 63 5.47 16.44 44.07
N PRO A 64 6.51 15.64 44.34
CA PRO A 64 7.89 16.01 44.04
C PRO A 64 7.96 16.38 42.54
N GLY A 65 8.40 17.60 42.26
CA GLY A 65 8.54 18.10 40.90
C GLY A 65 9.55 17.23 40.15
N PHE A 66 9.19 16.81 38.95
CA PHE A 66 10.04 15.99 38.09
C PHE A 66 11.35 16.72 37.80
N THR A 67 12.48 16.11 38.15
CA THR A 67 13.80 16.71 37.96
C THR A 67 14.22 16.61 36.49
N LEU A 68 15.09 17.53 36.07
CA LEU A 68 15.66 17.52 34.72
C LEU A 68 16.44 16.22 34.44
N ILE A 69 17.07 15.64 35.48
CA ILE A 69 17.79 14.37 35.39
C ILE A 69 16.81 13.21 35.14
N GLU A 70 15.70 13.13 35.86
CA GLU A 70 14.68 12.09 35.66
C GLU A 70 14.12 12.13 34.24
N LEU A 71 13.85 13.33 33.70
CA LEU A 71 13.42 13.47 32.31
C LEU A 71 14.48 13.04 31.32
N LEU A 72 15.74 13.39 31.57
CA LEU A 72 16.85 13.04 30.70
C LEU A 72 17.09 11.52 30.65
N VAL A 73 16.97 10.83 31.79
CA VAL A 73 17.07 9.36 31.84
C VAL A 73 15.92 8.70 31.09
N VAL A 74 14.68 9.21 31.22
CA VAL A 74 13.52 8.65 30.52
C VAL A 74 13.66 8.80 29.01
N ILE A 75 14.01 9.99 28.50
CA ILE A 75 14.22 10.17 27.06
C ILE A 75 15.41 9.34 26.54
N ALA A 76 16.46 9.14 27.36
CA ALA A 76 17.58 8.28 27.00
C ALA A 76 17.14 6.82 26.85
N ILE A 77 16.35 6.30 27.80
CA ILE A 77 15.81 4.93 27.73
C ILE A 77 14.86 4.78 26.54
N LEU A 78 13.94 5.74 26.32
CA LEU A 78 13.05 5.73 25.16
C LEU A 78 13.83 5.80 23.83
N GLY A 79 14.93 6.56 23.81
CA GLY A 79 15.85 6.63 22.67
C GLY A 79 16.52 5.29 22.37
N ILE A 80 17.03 4.59 23.39
CA ILE A 80 17.64 3.26 23.24
C ILE A 80 16.60 2.24 22.75
N LEU A 81 15.42 2.20 23.36
CA LEU A 81 14.34 1.31 22.94
C LEU A 81 13.89 1.62 21.50
N GLY A 82 13.74 2.89 21.15
CA GLY A 82 13.41 3.33 19.79
C GLY A 82 14.45 2.90 18.77
N ALA A 83 15.74 3.06 19.08
CA ALA A 83 16.85 2.66 18.21
C ALA A 83 16.85 1.15 17.91
N LEU A 84 16.45 0.31 18.86
CA LEU A 84 16.32 -1.14 18.67
C LEU A 84 15.04 -1.54 17.93
N LEU A 85 13.95 -0.80 18.11
CA LEU A 85 12.64 -1.09 17.52
C LEU A 85 12.55 -0.73 16.03
N LEU A 86 13.15 0.39 15.60
CA LEU A 86 13.03 0.87 14.21
C LEU A 86 13.52 -0.14 13.16
N PRO A 87 14.69 -0.79 13.30
CA PRO A 87 15.14 -1.80 12.33
C PRO A 87 14.26 -3.05 12.34
N ALA A 88 13.72 -3.44 13.49
CA ALA A 88 12.83 -4.59 13.61
C ALA A 88 11.49 -4.32 12.91
N LEU A 89 10.89 -3.15 13.15
CA LEU A 89 9.64 -2.74 12.52
C LEU A 89 9.75 -2.65 10.99
N ALA A 90 10.87 -2.16 10.47
CA ALA A 90 11.13 -2.12 9.04
C ALA A 90 11.12 -3.53 8.42
N ARG A 91 11.78 -4.51 9.05
CA ARG A 91 11.78 -5.92 8.60
C ARG A 91 10.39 -6.57 8.71
N CYS A 92 9.66 -6.29 9.78
CA CYS A 92 8.28 -6.76 9.96
C CYS A 92 7.36 -6.23 8.86
N LYS A 93 7.48 -4.94 8.51
CA LYS A 93 6.70 -4.33 7.42
C LYS A 93 6.98 -5.01 6.08
N LEU A 94 8.25 -5.25 5.74
CA LEU A 94 8.63 -5.96 4.50
C LEU A 94 8.08 -7.40 4.47
N SER A 95 8.10 -8.11 5.60
CA SER A 95 7.53 -9.45 5.70
C SER A 95 6.00 -9.45 5.54
N ALA A 96 5.32 -8.48 6.14
CA ALA A 96 3.87 -8.30 5.98
C ALA A 96 3.50 -7.98 4.52
N GLN A 97 4.27 -7.11 3.86
CA GLN A 97 4.10 -6.83 2.43
C GLN A 97 4.30 -8.10 1.59
N CYS A 98 5.31 -8.92 1.89
CA CYS A 98 5.52 -10.21 1.22
C CYS A 98 4.30 -11.14 1.38
N ALA A 99 3.76 -11.26 2.59
CA ALA A 99 2.57 -12.07 2.85
C ALA A 99 1.34 -11.59 2.06
N VAL A 100 1.15 -10.27 1.93
CA VAL A 100 0.11 -9.70 1.06
C VAL A 100 0.37 -10.07 -0.41
N CYS A 101 1.61 -9.97 -0.90
CA CYS A 101 1.93 -10.30 -2.28
C CYS A 101 1.72 -11.80 -2.58
N GLN A 102 1.96 -12.68 -1.61
CA GLN A 102 1.62 -14.11 -1.73
C GLN A 102 0.11 -14.34 -1.77
N GLY A 103 -0.66 -13.63 -0.93
CA GLY A 103 -2.13 -13.69 -0.96
C GLY A 103 -2.73 -13.17 -2.27
N ASN A 104 -2.11 -12.16 -2.88
CA ASN A 104 -2.47 -11.63 -4.20
C ASN A 104 -2.24 -12.67 -5.31
N LEU A 105 -1.05 -13.28 -5.36
CA LEU A 105 -0.73 -14.34 -6.34
C LEU A 105 -1.69 -15.54 -6.21
N ARG A 106 -1.99 -15.96 -4.97
CA ARG A 106 -2.97 -17.02 -4.72
C ARG A 106 -4.36 -16.66 -5.25
N GLN A 107 -4.77 -15.40 -5.15
CA GLN A 107 -6.04 -14.93 -5.70
C GLN A 107 -6.02 -14.92 -7.24
N LEU A 108 -4.91 -14.52 -7.87
CA LEU A 108 -4.73 -14.63 -9.32
C LEU A 108 -4.80 -16.09 -9.80
N ASP A 109 -4.18 -17.03 -9.08
CA ASP A 109 -4.21 -18.46 -9.41
C ASP A 109 -5.62 -19.06 -9.24
N ILE A 110 -6.37 -18.63 -8.22
CA ILE A 110 -7.77 -19.05 -8.04
C ILE A 110 -8.61 -18.50 -9.20
N ALA A 111 -8.50 -17.21 -9.51
CA ALA A 111 -9.22 -16.59 -10.61
C ALA A 111 -8.89 -17.26 -11.95
N THR A 112 -7.63 -17.62 -12.19
CA THR A 112 -7.19 -18.32 -13.41
C THR A 112 -7.82 -19.71 -13.52
N ARG A 113 -7.95 -20.45 -12.42
CA ARG A 113 -8.61 -21.76 -12.45
C ARG A 113 -10.09 -21.65 -12.75
N ILE A 114 -10.79 -20.71 -12.12
CA ILE A 114 -12.22 -20.47 -12.41
C ILE A 114 -12.38 -20.05 -13.88
N TYR A 115 -11.48 -19.18 -14.38
CA TYR A 115 -11.45 -18.82 -15.80
C TYR A 115 -11.29 -20.05 -16.69
N TRP A 116 -10.35 -20.95 -16.39
CA TRP A 116 -10.17 -22.18 -17.16
C TRP A 116 -11.41 -23.06 -17.14
N ASP A 117 -12.06 -23.23 -15.99
CA ASP A 117 -13.29 -24.02 -15.87
C ASP A 117 -14.41 -23.44 -16.76
N ASP A 118 -14.54 -22.11 -16.81
CA ASP A 118 -15.56 -21.42 -17.62
C ASP A 118 -15.21 -21.36 -19.13
N ASN A 119 -13.96 -21.63 -19.52
CA ASN A 119 -13.45 -21.43 -20.89
C ASN A 119 -12.89 -22.71 -21.54
N ASP A 120 -13.41 -23.89 -21.20
CA ASP A 120 -12.96 -25.20 -21.72
C ASP A 120 -11.46 -25.47 -21.51
N GLY A 121 -10.91 -24.97 -20.40
CA GLY A 121 -9.49 -25.06 -20.07
C GLY A 121 -8.59 -24.15 -20.91
N LYS A 122 -9.12 -23.26 -21.75
CA LYS A 122 -8.30 -22.33 -22.56
C LYS A 122 -7.77 -21.22 -21.67
N SER A 123 -6.46 -20.95 -21.74
CA SER A 123 -5.89 -19.76 -21.09
C SER A 123 -6.29 -18.48 -21.83
N PHE A 124 -6.43 -17.39 -21.08
CA PHE A 124 -6.48 -16.06 -21.67
C PHE A 124 -5.12 -15.71 -22.30
N ALA A 125 -5.13 -14.81 -23.28
CA ALA A 125 -3.92 -14.30 -23.89
C ALA A 125 -3.33 -13.14 -23.07
N TYR A 126 -1.99 -13.03 -23.01
CA TYR A 126 -1.32 -11.89 -22.38
C TYR A 126 -1.77 -10.56 -23.03
N GLU A 127 -1.95 -10.56 -24.35
CA GLU A 127 -2.41 -9.46 -25.20
C GLU A 127 -3.51 -9.99 -26.12
N ILE A 128 -4.68 -9.35 -26.05
CA ILE A 128 -5.84 -9.68 -26.89
C ILE A 128 -5.78 -8.88 -28.19
N GLY A 129 -5.27 -7.64 -28.12
CA GLY A 129 -5.00 -6.79 -29.27
C GLY A 129 -5.59 -5.38 -29.16
N PRO A 130 -5.66 -4.65 -30.29
CA PRO A 130 -6.18 -3.28 -30.32
C PRO A 130 -7.64 -3.16 -29.89
N SER A 131 -7.93 -2.15 -29.09
CA SER A 131 -9.28 -1.79 -28.64
C SER A 131 -9.38 -0.27 -28.53
N GLY A 132 -10.00 0.38 -29.52
CA GLY A 132 -10.11 1.84 -29.54
C GLY A 132 -8.73 2.52 -29.64
N THR A 133 -8.43 3.42 -28.70
CA THR A 133 -7.16 4.18 -28.62
C THR A 133 -6.03 3.43 -27.90
N GLY A 134 -6.25 2.15 -27.57
CA GLY A 134 -5.32 1.41 -26.72
C GLY A 134 -5.21 -0.06 -27.06
N LEU A 135 -4.47 -0.76 -26.24
CA LEU A 135 -4.28 -2.21 -26.31
C LEU A 135 -4.96 -2.86 -25.10
N LEU A 136 -5.57 -4.03 -25.35
CA LEU A 136 -6.16 -4.86 -24.31
C LEU A 136 -5.19 -5.99 -23.95
N TYR A 137 -4.76 -6.00 -22.70
CA TYR A 137 -3.92 -7.03 -22.10
C TYR A 137 -4.69 -7.83 -21.05
N TRP A 138 -4.08 -8.90 -20.53
CA TRP A 138 -4.66 -9.74 -19.49
C TRP A 138 -5.08 -8.94 -18.24
N PHE A 139 -4.32 -7.93 -17.86
CA PHE A 139 -4.57 -7.09 -16.67
C PHE A 139 -5.61 -6.00 -16.93
N GLY A 140 -5.93 -5.68 -18.18
CA GLY A 140 -6.82 -4.58 -18.54
C GLY A 140 -6.43 -3.88 -19.82
N TRP A 141 -7.17 -2.81 -20.11
CA TRP A 141 -6.92 -1.92 -21.23
C TRP A 141 -5.98 -0.78 -20.83
N ILE A 142 -5.08 -0.38 -21.72
CA ILE A 142 -4.21 0.78 -21.55
C ILE A 142 -4.18 1.60 -22.84
N ASP A 143 -4.30 2.92 -22.71
CA ASP A 143 -4.16 3.86 -23.83
C ASP A 143 -2.75 3.81 -24.42
N THR A 144 -2.63 3.96 -25.74
CA THR A 144 -1.33 3.95 -26.43
C THR A 144 -1.03 5.22 -27.22
N HIS A 145 -1.93 6.21 -27.22
CA HIS A 145 -1.72 7.49 -27.89
C HIS A 145 -1.03 8.52 -26.99
N GLU A 146 -1.16 8.37 -25.67
CA GLU A 146 -0.44 9.19 -24.70
C GLU A 146 0.96 8.62 -24.37
N ALA A 147 1.85 9.52 -23.95
CA ALA A 147 3.16 9.14 -23.45
C ALA A 147 3.06 8.31 -22.16
N GLU A 148 4.03 7.42 -21.93
CA GLU A 148 4.10 6.67 -20.68
C GLU A 148 4.13 7.61 -19.46
N GLY A 149 3.45 7.19 -18.39
CA GLY A 149 3.19 8.01 -17.21
C GLY A 149 1.90 8.86 -17.31
N HIS A 150 1.32 8.98 -18.51
CA HIS A 150 0.07 9.73 -18.76
C HIS A 150 -1.04 8.87 -19.38
N ARG A 151 -0.74 7.61 -19.73
CA ARG A 151 -1.72 6.69 -20.32
C ARG A 151 -2.83 6.39 -19.33
N SER A 152 -4.06 6.62 -19.77
CA SER A 152 -5.24 6.13 -19.05
C SER A 152 -5.33 4.62 -19.17
N PHE A 153 -5.87 3.95 -18.15
CA PHE A 153 -6.04 2.50 -18.14
C PHE A 153 -7.37 2.12 -17.50
N ASP A 154 -7.90 0.97 -17.90
CA ASP A 154 -9.15 0.41 -17.40
C ASP A 154 -8.98 -1.09 -17.14
N LEU A 155 -8.88 -1.42 -15.85
CA LEU A 155 -8.66 -2.77 -15.36
C LEU A 155 -9.92 -3.61 -15.40
N SER A 156 -11.11 -2.98 -15.48
CA SER A 156 -12.39 -3.69 -15.56
C SER A 156 -12.49 -4.54 -16.81
N LYS A 157 -11.68 -4.24 -17.83
CA LYS A 157 -11.57 -4.97 -19.08
C LYS A 157 -10.61 -6.17 -19.01
N GLY A 158 -9.88 -6.35 -17.92
CA GLY A 158 -8.92 -7.45 -17.76
C GLY A 158 -9.61 -8.81 -17.74
N ALA A 159 -8.95 -9.84 -18.27
CA ALA A 159 -9.50 -11.19 -18.42
C ALA A 159 -9.95 -11.81 -17.08
N LEU A 160 -9.23 -11.48 -16.00
CA LEU A 160 -9.49 -12.00 -14.65
C LEU A 160 -10.38 -11.08 -13.80
N TYR A 161 -10.78 -9.90 -14.29
CA TYR A 161 -11.44 -8.88 -13.47
C TYR A 161 -12.75 -9.38 -12.83
N ALA A 162 -13.58 -10.08 -13.61
CA ALA A 162 -14.85 -10.63 -13.13
C ALA A 162 -14.65 -11.67 -12.02
N TYR A 163 -13.59 -12.46 -12.09
CA TYR A 163 -13.25 -13.53 -11.15
C TYR A 163 -12.59 -13.01 -9.87
N LEU A 164 -11.96 -11.84 -9.96
CA LEU A 164 -11.35 -11.14 -8.83
C LEU A 164 -12.35 -10.22 -8.11
N ASN A 165 -13.61 -10.17 -8.54
CA ASN A 165 -14.67 -9.30 -8.02
C ASN A 165 -14.22 -7.83 -7.91
N GLY A 166 -13.45 -7.35 -8.88
CA GLY A 166 -12.91 -5.98 -8.91
C GLY A 166 -11.88 -5.64 -7.83
N SER A 167 -11.35 -6.65 -7.11
CA SER A 167 -10.28 -6.45 -6.12
C SER A 167 -8.98 -5.95 -6.74
N ASP A 168 -8.22 -5.13 -6.01
CA ASP A 168 -6.95 -4.53 -6.46
C ASP A 168 -5.75 -5.50 -6.29
N THR A 169 -6.01 -6.81 -6.38
CA THR A 169 -5.08 -7.94 -6.15
C THR A 169 -3.91 -8.04 -7.12
N ARG A 170 -3.74 -7.05 -8.00
CA ARG A 170 -2.66 -6.94 -8.98
C ARG A 170 -1.43 -6.19 -8.46
N LEU A 171 -1.53 -5.51 -7.31
CA LEU A 171 -0.50 -4.63 -6.77
C LEU A 171 0.12 -5.19 -5.50
N CYS A 172 1.44 -5.36 -5.56
CA CYS A 172 2.27 -5.57 -4.40
C CYS A 172 2.46 -4.22 -3.70
N PRO A 173 2.15 -4.08 -2.38
CA PRO A 173 2.29 -2.84 -1.61
C PRO A 173 3.75 -2.44 -1.34
N SER A 174 4.67 -2.81 -2.24
CA SER A 174 6.09 -2.52 -2.14
C SER A 174 6.33 -1.01 -2.20
N PRO A 175 7.18 -0.44 -1.33
CA PRO A 175 7.47 0.99 -1.34
C PRO A 175 8.32 1.42 -2.55
N VAL A 176 8.85 0.46 -3.32
CA VAL A 176 9.70 0.78 -4.48
C VAL A 176 8.95 1.59 -5.54
N TRP A 177 7.63 1.49 -5.61
CA TRP A 177 6.81 2.23 -6.57
C TRP A 177 6.80 3.75 -6.37
N ASP A 178 7.18 4.22 -5.17
CA ASP A 178 7.34 5.65 -4.88
C ASP A 178 8.74 6.18 -5.25
N SER A 179 9.62 5.31 -5.81
CA SER A 179 10.98 5.68 -6.19
C SER A 179 10.99 6.70 -7.34
N PRO A 180 11.87 7.72 -7.31
CA PRO A 180 12.07 8.61 -8.46
C PRO A 180 12.66 7.89 -9.68
N GLN A 181 13.22 6.68 -9.50
CA GLN A 181 13.72 5.84 -10.59
C GLN A 181 12.62 4.95 -11.20
N PHE A 182 11.40 5.01 -10.68
CA PHE A 182 10.27 4.27 -11.22
C PHE A 182 9.64 5.02 -12.39
N LYS A 183 9.60 4.36 -13.54
CA LYS A 183 8.94 4.81 -14.75
C LYS A 183 7.57 4.13 -14.85
N ARG A 184 6.51 4.92 -14.62
CA ARG A 184 5.13 4.47 -14.73
C ARG A 184 4.74 4.24 -16.18
N LYS A 185 3.97 3.20 -16.45
CA LYS A 185 3.34 3.01 -17.77
C LYS A 185 2.09 3.88 -17.94
N GLY A 186 1.25 3.95 -16.91
CA GLY A 186 0.02 4.74 -16.91
C GLY A 186 0.06 5.94 -15.97
N THR A 187 -1.11 6.55 -15.76
CA THR A 187 -1.30 7.63 -14.77
C THR A 187 -0.99 7.19 -13.33
N ASN A 188 -0.99 5.88 -13.06
CA ASN A 188 -0.63 5.25 -11.79
C ASN A 188 0.00 3.87 -12.04
N VAL A 189 0.46 3.19 -10.98
CA VAL A 189 0.92 1.80 -11.04
C VAL A 189 -0.23 0.90 -11.49
N ILE A 190 -0.01 0.14 -12.56
CA ILE A 190 -0.97 -0.73 -13.24
C ILE A 190 -0.82 -2.20 -12.80
N PHE A 191 0.37 -2.69 -12.52
CA PHE A 191 0.54 -4.05 -11.97
C PHE A 191 1.93 -4.24 -11.39
N SER A 192 2.07 -5.22 -10.50
CA SER A 192 3.35 -5.64 -9.94
C SER A 192 3.77 -7.06 -10.32
N TYR A 193 2.85 -7.80 -10.95
CA TYR A 193 3.02 -9.19 -11.31
C TYR A 193 3.00 -9.34 -12.82
N GLY A 194 3.84 -10.21 -13.35
CA GLY A 194 3.85 -10.61 -14.76
C GLY A 194 3.27 -12.02 -14.90
N CYS A 195 2.51 -12.24 -15.97
CA CYS A 195 2.04 -13.58 -16.34
C CYS A 195 3.14 -14.36 -17.08
N ASN A 196 3.17 -15.69 -16.97
CA ASN A 196 4.10 -16.51 -17.74
C ASN A 196 3.79 -16.43 -19.23
N SER A 197 4.75 -15.94 -20.03
CA SER A 197 4.60 -15.75 -21.47
C SER A 197 4.35 -17.06 -22.22
N ILE A 198 4.90 -18.19 -21.77
CA ILE A 198 4.70 -19.47 -22.44
C ILE A 198 3.28 -19.98 -22.19
N VAL A 199 2.79 -19.86 -20.96
CA VAL A 199 1.45 -20.34 -20.58
C VAL A 199 0.35 -19.46 -21.18
N PHE A 200 0.51 -18.13 -21.10
CA PHE A 200 -0.51 -17.17 -21.51
C PHE A 200 -0.24 -16.55 -22.90
N GLY A 201 0.69 -17.13 -23.66
CA GLY A 201 0.90 -16.79 -25.07
C GLY A 201 1.48 -15.40 -25.33
N GLY A 202 2.52 -15.04 -24.59
CA GLY A 202 3.39 -13.85 -24.77
C GLY A 202 3.94 -13.68 -26.19
N PRO A 203 4.78 -12.65 -26.42
CA PRO A 203 5.41 -12.45 -27.72
C PRO A 203 6.09 -13.76 -28.16
N HIS A 204 5.69 -14.32 -29.30
CA HIS A 204 6.16 -15.59 -29.87
C HIS A 204 5.48 -16.89 -29.40
N TYR A 205 4.57 -16.86 -28.41
CA TYR A 205 3.91 -18.05 -27.90
C TYR A 205 2.41 -18.03 -28.15
N LYS A 206 1.80 -19.21 -28.31
CA LYS A 206 0.35 -19.37 -28.26
C LYS A 206 -0.05 -19.77 -26.84
N PRO A 207 -1.16 -19.27 -26.28
CA PRO A 207 -1.60 -19.67 -24.96
C PRO A 207 -1.84 -21.17 -24.90
N LEU A 208 -1.33 -21.80 -23.84
CA LEU A 208 -1.56 -23.22 -23.56
C LEU A 208 -2.96 -23.40 -22.95
N LYS A 209 -3.54 -24.58 -23.14
CA LYS A 209 -4.66 -25.03 -22.32
C LYS A 209 -4.15 -25.51 -20.96
N ALA A 210 -5.01 -25.46 -19.96
CA ALA A 210 -4.71 -25.93 -18.61
C ALA A 210 -4.21 -27.39 -18.58
N ASN A 211 -4.76 -28.26 -19.44
CA ASN A 211 -4.35 -29.66 -19.54
C ASN A 211 -3.06 -29.89 -20.34
N GLU A 212 -2.51 -28.86 -20.99
CA GLU A 212 -1.22 -28.90 -21.68
C GLU A 212 -0.06 -28.58 -20.72
N ILE A 213 -0.35 -28.02 -19.54
CA ILE A 213 0.63 -27.79 -18.47
C ILE A 213 0.98 -29.13 -17.80
N ARG A 214 2.12 -29.72 -18.20
CA ARG A 214 2.51 -31.08 -17.78
C ARG A 214 2.91 -31.18 -16.31
N ARG A 215 3.53 -30.12 -15.76
CA ARG A 215 4.04 -30.09 -14.38
C ARG A 215 3.49 -28.87 -13.63
N PRO A 216 2.19 -28.83 -13.28
CA PRO A 216 1.57 -27.64 -12.70
C PRO A 216 2.26 -27.16 -11.40
N ALA A 217 2.78 -28.08 -10.58
CA ALA A 217 3.52 -27.75 -9.36
C ALA A 217 4.91 -27.16 -9.62
N ASP A 218 5.45 -27.27 -10.84
CA ASP A 218 6.76 -26.69 -11.20
C ASP A 218 6.62 -25.55 -12.21
N THR A 219 5.44 -25.32 -12.79
CA THR A 219 5.20 -24.27 -13.78
C THR A 219 4.59 -23.03 -13.14
N ALA A 220 5.31 -21.91 -13.20
CA ALA A 220 4.84 -20.60 -12.80
C ALA A 220 3.70 -20.11 -13.71
N LEU A 221 2.65 -19.56 -13.12
CA LEU A 221 1.61 -18.80 -13.82
C LEU A 221 1.86 -17.30 -13.71
N PHE A 222 2.19 -16.82 -12.51
CA PHE A 222 2.46 -15.42 -12.25
C PHE A 222 3.67 -15.28 -11.34
N ALA A 223 4.40 -14.17 -11.47
CA ALA A 223 5.51 -13.86 -10.59
C ALA A 223 5.63 -12.36 -10.36
N ASP A 224 6.28 -11.96 -9.27
CA ASP A 224 6.74 -10.57 -9.09
C ASP A 224 7.61 -10.15 -10.29
N ALA A 225 7.17 -9.11 -11.00
CA ALA A 225 7.80 -8.67 -12.24
C ALA A 225 8.11 -7.17 -12.26
N ALA A 226 9.19 -6.83 -12.93
CA ALA A 226 9.60 -5.47 -13.31
C ALA A 226 10.74 -5.58 -14.30
N GLN A 227 10.96 -4.56 -15.12
CA GLN A 227 12.07 -4.51 -16.07
C GLN A 227 12.86 -3.22 -15.86
N VAL A 228 14.18 -3.27 -16.10
CA VAL A 228 14.95 -2.04 -16.30
C VAL A 228 14.76 -1.56 -17.73
N ASN A 229 14.21 -0.37 -17.90
CA ASN A 229 14.10 0.31 -19.17
C ASN A 229 15.28 1.28 -19.34
N ASP A 230 15.93 1.21 -20.49
CA ASP A 230 17.03 2.09 -20.89
C ASP A 230 16.86 2.61 -22.32
N PHE A 231 15.68 2.46 -22.92
CA PHE A 231 15.44 2.77 -24.33
C PHE A 231 14.25 3.71 -24.56
N GLU A 232 13.26 3.73 -23.66
CA GLU A 232 12.03 4.50 -23.82
C GLU A 232 11.96 5.65 -22.80
N ARG A 233 11.70 6.87 -23.29
CA ARG A 233 11.71 8.07 -22.44
C ARG A 233 10.65 7.98 -21.34
N PRO A 234 10.91 8.53 -20.13
CA PRO A 234 12.08 9.31 -19.74
C PRO A 234 13.35 8.49 -19.45
N ALA A 235 13.30 7.16 -19.55
CA ALA A 235 14.48 6.34 -19.44
C ALA A 235 15.38 6.47 -20.68
N SER A 236 16.66 6.16 -20.51
CA SER A 236 17.67 6.19 -21.58
C SER A 236 18.92 5.42 -21.13
N PRO A 237 19.89 5.14 -22.00
CA PRO A 237 21.09 4.39 -21.60
C PRO A 237 21.91 5.09 -20.51
N SER A 238 21.88 6.43 -20.46
CA SER A 238 22.54 7.23 -19.43
C SER A 238 21.68 7.50 -18.19
N ASN A 239 20.38 7.18 -18.24
CA ASN A 239 19.43 7.32 -17.14
C ASN A 239 18.49 6.10 -17.12
N PRO A 240 18.98 4.91 -16.75
CA PRO A 240 18.14 3.73 -16.67
C PRO A 240 17.12 3.90 -15.53
N MET A 241 15.90 3.49 -15.82
CA MET A 241 14.78 3.50 -14.88
C MET A 241 14.19 2.10 -14.83
N PHE A 242 13.45 1.75 -13.78
CA PHE A 242 12.71 0.50 -13.76
C PHE A 242 11.22 0.76 -13.92
N GLU A 243 10.52 -0.21 -14.46
CA GLU A 243 9.10 -0.13 -14.74
C GLU A 243 8.40 -1.44 -14.39
N GLU A 244 7.08 -1.34 -14.26
CA GLU A 244 6.19 -2.50 -14.25
C GLU A 244 6.30 -3.28 -15.58
N TRP A 245 6.33 -4.61 -15.52
CA TRP A 245 6.44 -5.45 -16.71
C TRP A 245 5.35 -6.53 -16.80
N TYR A 246 4.83 -6.75 -18.02
CA TYR A 246 3.56 -7.44 -18.26
C TYR A 246 3.62 -8.96 -18.12
N TYR A 247 4.79 -9.55 -18.31
CA TYR A 247 4.99 -10.99 -18.37
C TYR A 247 6.37 -11.40 -17.84
N VAL A 248 6.56 -12.68 -17.56
CA VAL A 248 7.87 -13.29 -17.30
C VAL A 248 8.16 -14.32 -18.37
N ASP A 249 9.40 -14.39 -18.83
CA ASP A 249 9.76 -15.16 -20.03
C ASP A 249 11.17 -15.75 -19.97
N LEU A 250 11.46 -16.64 -20.93
CA LEU A 250 12.78 -17.24 -21.12
C LEU A 250 13.65 -16.52 -22.16
N GLU A 251 13.02 -15.97 -23.21
CA GLU A 251 13.72 -15.72 -24.48
C GLU A 251 13.66 -14.26 -24.94
N THR A 252 12.48 -13.64 -24.94
CA THR A 252 12.23 -12.32 -25.54
C THR A 252 13.18 -11.27 -24.97
N ASN A 253 13.45 -11.36 -23.67
CA ASN A 253 14.34 -10.43 -23.00
C ASN A 253 15.77 -10.94 -22.79
N TYR A 254 15.98 -12.25 -22.57
CA TYR A 254 17.30 -12.76 -22.13
C TYR A 254 18.26 -13.04 -23.29
N SER A 255 17.72 -13.29 -24.49
CA SER A 255 18.52 -13.52 -25.70
C SER A 255 18.87 -12.23 -26.46
N SER A 256 18.30 -11.09 -26.05
CA SER A 256 18.57 -9.79 -26.66
C SER A 256 19.99 -9.30 -26.33
N ALA A 257 20.57 -8.47 -27.20
CA ALA A 257 21.89 -7.86 -26.97
C ALA A 257 21.96 -7.02 -25.67
N PHE A 258 20.81 -6.64 -25.12
CA PHE A 258 20.68 -5.80 -23.92
C PHE A 258 20.24 -6.57 -22.67
N ASN A 259 19.89 -7.86 -22.79
CA ASN A 259 19.44 -8.78 -21.74
C ASN A 259 18.63 -8.07 -20.64
N HIS A 260 17.30 -7.99 -20.80
CA HIS A 260 16.42 -7.25 -19.88
C HIS A 260 15.66 -8.19 -18.92
N PRO A 261 16.29 -8.68 -17.83
CA PRO A 261 15.61 -9.53 -16.86
C PRO A 261 14.29 -8.91 -16.39
N ASN A 262 13.27 -9.75 -16.17
CA ASN A 262 11.93 -9.29 -15.82
C ASN A 262 11.35 -9.88 -14.53
N GLY A 263 12.14 -10.66 -13.77
CA GLY A 263 11.81 -11.05 -12.41
C GLY A 263 12.22 -9.98 -11.42
N HIS A 264 11.36 -9.64 -10.46
CA HIS A 264 11.65 -8.64 -9.43
C HIS A 264 11.74 -9.28 -8.04
N PHE A 265 12.96 -9.42 -7.54
CA PHE A 265 13.29 -10.10 -6.28
C PHE A 265 13.16 -9.18 -5.06
N ARG A 266 12.08 -8.40 -5.03
CA ARG A 266 11.80 -7.30 -4.07
C ARG A 266 11.58 -7.76 -2.63
N HIS A 267 11.41 -9.05 -2.37
CA HIS A 267 11.12 -9.59 -1.04
C HIS A 267 12.36 -10.19 -0.40
N SER A 268 13.29 -9.31 0.00
CA SER A 268 14.58 -9.69 0.60
C SER A 268 15.40 -10.61 -0.32
N GLY A 269 15.53 -10.22 -1.59
CA GLY A 269 16.26 -10.98 -2.61
C GLY A 269 15.51 -12.20 -3.13
N ARG A 270 14.18 -12.22 -2.98
CA ARG A 270 13.28 -13.27 -3.47
C ARG A 270 12.10 -12.67 -4.22
N ALA A 271 11.63 -13.38 -5.24
CA ALA A 271 10.40 -13.08 -5.97
C ALA A 271 9.32 -14.09 -5.54
N ASN A 272 8.10 -13.65 -5.25
CA ASN A 272 7.00 -14.59 -5.07
C ASN A 272 6.51 -15.06 -6.45
N VAL A 273 6.20 -16.35 -6.54
CA VAL A 273 5.75 -17.02 -7.76
C VAL A 273 4.52 -17.88 -7.44
N GLY A 274 3.43 -17.69 -8.18
CA GLY A 274 2.25 -18.55 -8.15
C GLY A 274 2.35 -19.63 -9.22
N PHE A 275 2.06 -20.88 -8.84
CA PHE A 275 2.25 -22.08 -9.67
C PHE A 275 0.92 -22.65 -10.17
N GLY A 276 0.98 -23.50 -11.20
CA GLY A 276 -0.17 -24.12 -11.86
C GLY A 276 -1.07 -24.99 -10.96
N ASP A 277 -0.55 -25.55 -9.87
CA ASP A 277 -1.35 -26.25 -8.84
C ASP A 277 -1.99 -25.27 -7.81
N GLY A 278 -1.59 -24.00 -7.89
CA GLY A 278 -2.02 -22.86 -7.10
C GLY A 278 -1.20 -22.58 -5.85
N HIS A 279 -0.14 -23.33 -5.53
CA HIS A 279 0.71 -22.93 -4.42
C HIS A 279 1.52 -21.68 -4.81
N VAL A 280 1.97 -20.92 -3.81
CA VAL A 280 2.85 -19.76 -4.00
C VAL A 280 4.15 -20.05 -3.27
N ALA A 281 5.28 -19.93 -3.96
CA ALA A 281 6.59 -20.12 -3.38
C ALA A 281 7.53 -18.96 -3.71
N PRO A 282 8.46 -18.62 -2.80
CA PRO A 282 9.45 -17.60 -3.06
C PRO A 282 10.67 -18.18 -3.79
N GLU A 283 11.01 -17.60 -4.94
CA GLU A 283 12.12 -18.01 -5.79
C GLU A 283 13.34 -17.10 -5.67
N LYS A 284 14.51 -17.67 -5.93
CA LYS A 284 15.79 -16.95 -5.99
C LYS A 284 16.16 -16.61 -7.43
N PRO A 285 16.91 -15.52 -7.65
CA PRO A 285 17.35 -15.19 -9.00
C PRO A 285 18.38 -16.20 -9.49
N VAL A 286 18.46 -16.36 -10.82
CA VAL A 286 19.56 -17.10 -11.43
C VAL A 286 20.88 -16.41 -11.02
N PRO A 287 21.90 -17.14 -10.52
CA PRO A 287 23.15 -16.52 -10.10
C PRO A 287 23.80 -15.69 -11.21
N GLY A 288 24.20 -14.46 -10.89
CA GLY A 288 24.85 -13.55 -11.84
C GLY A 288 23.90 -12.90 -12.86
N SER A 289 22.58 -13.10 -12.74
CA SER A 289 21.58 -12.56 -13.67
C SER A 289 20.99 -11.20 -13.27
N VAL A 290 21.47 -10.61 -12.17
CA VAL A 290 21.00 -9.30 -11.70
C VAL A 290 21.35 -8.23 -12.72
N ASP A 291 20.39 -7.38 -13.04
CA ASP A 291 20.56 -6.28 -13.97
C ASP A 291 21.61 -5.29 -13.45
N THR A 292 22.68 -5.11 -14.23
CA THR A 292 23.84 -4.30 -13.84
C THR A 292 23.58 -2.80 -13.92
N ARG A 293 22.52 -2.38 -14.63
CA ARG A 293 22.14 -0.96 -14.75
C ARG A 293 21.54 -0.42 -13.45
N LEU A 294 20.74 -1.23 -12.75
CA LEU A 294 20.09 -0.89 -11.48
C LEU A 294 20.22 -2.03 -10.45
N PRO A 295 21.45 -2.36 -9.99
CA PRO A 295 21.70 -3.59 -9.22
C PRO A 295 21.08 -3.60 -7.81
N ARG A 296 20.63 -2.45 -7.30
CA ARG A 296 19.98 -2.34 -5.99
C ARG A 296 18.48 -2.63 -6.00
N LEU A 297 17.88 -2.76 -7.19
CA LEU A 297 16.46 -3.05 -7.34
C LEU A 297 16.16 -4.55 -7.40
N ASP A 298 17.19 -5.41 -7.37
CA ASP A 298 17.04 -6.86 -7.40
C ASP A 298 16.16 -7.32 -8.59
N ILE A 299 16.33 -6.71 -9.76
CA ILE A 299 15.71 -7.16 -11.02
C ILE A 299 16.66 -8.15 -11.69
N ALA A 300 16.21 -9.38 -11.93
CA ALA A 300 17.06 -10.48 -12.38
C ALA A 300 16.24 -11.55 -13.12
N GLN A 301 16.92 -12.60 -13.61
CA GLN A 301 16.23 -13.69 -14.31
C GLN A 301 15.59 -14.64 -13.29
N LEU A 302 14.34 -15.03 -13.56
CA LEU A 302 13.71 -16.15 -12.87
C LEU A 302 14.34 -17.47 -13.33
N PRO A 303 14.33 -18.53 -12.50
CA PRO A 303 14.80 -19.85 -12.90
C PRO A 303 14.12 -20.32 -14.19
N PRO A 304 14.86 -20.69 -15.26
CA PRO A 304 14.23 -21.12 -16.51
C PRO A 304 13.27 -22.31 -16.35
N GLN A 305 13.57 -23.19 -15.39
CA GLN A 305 12.85 -24.43 -15.13
C GLN A 305 11.41 -24.20 -14.69
N ILE A 306 11.11 -23.05 -14.05
CA ILE A 306 9.75 -22.73 -13.61
C ILE A 306 8.93 -22.04 -14.71
N LEU A 307 9.58 -21.55 -15.77
CA LEU A 307 8.90 -20.85 -16.85
C LEU A 307 8.55 -21.78 -18.01
N SER A 308 9.29 -22.86 -18.20
CA SER A 308 9.01 -23.88 -19.21
C SER A 308 7.67 -24.59 -18.94
N GLY A 309 6.71 -24.38 -19.84
CA GLY A 309 5.35 -24.92 -19.71
C GLY A 309 5.16 -26.38 -20.17
N GLY A 310 6.21 -27.12 -20.55
CA GLY A 310 5.97 -28.44 -21.16
C GLY A 310 7.13 -29.37 -21.53
N ASP A 311 8.38 -29.09 -21.18
CA ASP A 311 9.51 -29.99 -21.51
C ASP A 311 10.02 -30.80 -20.31
#